data_AF-A0A544YY11-F1
#
_entry.id   AF-A0A544YY11-F1
#
_cell.length_a   1.000
_cell.length_b   1.000
_cell.length_c   1.000
_cell.angle_alpha   90.00
_cell.angle_beta   90.00
_cell.angle_gamma   90.00
#
_symmetry.space_group_name_H-M   'P 1'
#
loop_
_entity.id
_entity.type
_entity.pdbx_description
1 polymer ?
#
loop_
_entity_poly.entity_id
_entity_poly.type
_entity_poly.pdbx_seq_one_letter_code
_entity_poly.pdbx_strand_id
1 'polypeptide(L)'
;MIPGVSTAVILRQTLRSGRSSGVAALLGNETGIFLWAMAAVFAMSFLPQFVPQGAHVPLTLTMLAVVWVVVDVVWYVGVIWLIGRAGAVLGRPAVRRRLEQVSGTVLVALGVRVALEAR
;
A
#
# COMPACT_ATOMS: atom_id res chain seq x y z
N MET A 1 11.86 10.57 -20.43
CA MET A 1 11.28 9.62 -19.46
C MET A 1 10.30 10.39 -18.59
N ILE A 2 9.00 10.09 -18.71
CA ILE A 2 7.98 10.78 -17.93
C ILE A 2 8.12 10.26 -16.48
N PRO A 3 8.30 11.14 -15.47
CA PRO A 3 8.45 10.70 -14.09
C PRO A 3 7.23 9.87 -13.65
N GLY A 4 7.48 8.74 -13.00
CA GLY A 4 6.42 7.85 -12.51
C GLY A 4 5.61 8.49 -11.39
N VAL A 5 4.47 7.88 -11.02
CA VAL A 5 3.54 8.40 -9.99
C VAL A 5 4.27 8.65 -8.67
N SER A 6 5.13 7.73 -8.21
CA SER A 6 5.91 7.89 -6.97
C SER A 6 6.94 9.02 -7.07
N THR A 7 7.60 9.17 -8.22
CA THR A 7 8.59 10.23 -8.46
C THR A 7 7.92 11.61 -8.48
N ALA A 8 6.74 11.69 -9.10
CA ALA A 8 5.92 12.90 -9.11
C ALA A 8 5.45 13.28 -7.70
N VAL A 9 5.05 12.29 -6.88
CA VAL A 9 4.65 12.52 -5.49
C VAL A 9 5.84 12.97 -4.64
N ILE A 10 7.00 12.32 -4.74
CA ILE A 10 8.20 12.69 -3.97
C ILE A 10 8.68 14.09 -4.36
N LEU A 11 8.71 14.40 -5.66
CA LEU A 11 9.09 15.73 -6.13
C LEU A 11 8.11 16.80 -5.63
N ARG A 12 6.80 16.52 -5.70
CA ARG A 12 5.76 17.42 -5.19
C ARG A 12 5.86 17.63 -3.68
N GLN A 13 6.15 16.57 -2.91
CA GLN A 13 6.35 16.65 -1.46
C GLN A 13 7.63 17.44 -1.11
N THR A 14 8.69 17.23 -1.91
CA THR A 14 9.97 17.95 -1.76
C THR A 14 9.81 19.44 -2.04
N LEU A 15 9.07 19.79 -3.10
CA LEU A 15 8.82 21.18 -3.50
C LEU A 15 7.83 21.90 -2.58
N ARG A 16 6.78 21.22 -2.09
CA ARG A 16 5.76 21.84 -1.22
C ARG A 16 6.12 21.85 0.26
N SER A 17 6.94 20.91 0.72
CA SER A 17 7.14 20.64 2.16
C SER A 17 8.59 20.39 2.55
N GLY A 18 9.56 20.68 1.67
CA GLY A 18 11.00 20.61 1.97
C GLY A 18 11.64 19.21 1.79
N ARG A 19 12.97 19.18 1.80
CA ARG A 19 13.81 17.99 1.52
C ARG A 19 13.52 16.80 2.45
N SER A 20 13.27 17.04 3.73
CA SER A 20 12.99 15.98 4.71
C SER A 20 11.64 15.28 4.45
N SER A 21 10.59 16.01 4.05
CA SER A 21 9.31 15.42 3.63
C SER A 21 9.46 14.54 2.39
N GLY A 22 10.35 14.94 1.47
CA GLY A 22 10.73 14.14 0.31
C GLY A 22 11.43 12.83 0.70
N VAL A 23 12.37 12.90 1.65
CA VAL A 23 13.09 11.72 2.17
C VAL A 23 12.14 10.78 2.92
N ALA A 24 11.22 11.29 3.74
CA ALA A 24 10.24 10.47 4.43
C ALA A 24 9.30 9.74 3.45
N ALA A 25 8.85 10.42 2.38
CA ALA A 25 8.04 9.80 1.33
C ALA A 25 8.83 8.74 0.54
N LEU A 26 10.11 9.00 0.26
CA LEU A 26 11.01 8.03 -0.39
C LEU A 26 11.18 6.79 0.49
N LEU A 27 11.58 6.95 1.76
CA LEU A 27 11.78 5.83 2.68
C LEU A 27 10.51 5.02 2.89
N GLY A 28 9.35 5.69 2.97
CA GLY A 28 8.06 5.01 3.04
C GLY A 28 7.76 4.18 1.79
N ASN A 29 8.01 4.76 0.60
CA ASN A 29 7.87 4.05 -0.67
C ASN A 29 8.81 2.84 -0.76
N GLU A 30 10.10 3.03 -0.46
CA GLU A 30 11.09 1.95 -0.53
C GLU A 30 10.81 0.85 0.50
N THR A 31 10.42 1.20 1.72
CA THR A 31 10.03 0.20 2.73
C THR A 31 8.79 -0.57 2.28
N GLY A 32 7.80 0.11 1.69
CA GLY A 32 6.59 -0.52 1.17
C GLY A 32 6.90 -1.50 0.04
N ILE A 33 7.73 -1.09 -0.92
CA ILE A 33 8.16 -1.95 -2.04
C ILE A 33 8.98 -3.13 -1.52
N PHE A 34 9.88 -2.90 -0.56
CA PHE A 34 10.69 -3.94 0.05
C PHE A 34 9.83 -5.00 0.74
N LEU A 35 8.88 -4.58 1.57
CA LEU A 35 7.95 -5.50 2.25
C LEU A 35 7.08 -6.26 1.24
N TRP A 36 6.60 -5.58 0.20
CA TRP A 36 5.84 -6.21 -0.87
C TRP A 36 6.66 -7.27 -1.61
N ALA A 37 7.93 -6.97 -1.94
CA ALA A 37 8.83 -7.90 -2.60
C ALA A 37 9.15 -9.11 -1.72
N MET A 38 9.39 -8.91 -0.42
CA MET A 38 9.60 -10.01 0.53
C MET A 38 8.37 -10.93 0.59
N ALA A 39 7.16 -10.37 0.66
CA ALA A 39 5.93 -11.14 0.66
C ALA A 39 5.76 -11.94 -0.63
N ALA A 40 6.07 -11.35 -1.79
CA ALA A 40 6.01 -12.01 -3.09
C ALA A 40 7.00 -13.18 -3.18
N VAL A 41 8.24 -12.99 -2.73
CA VAL A 41 9.27 -14.05 -2.70
C VAL A 41 8.86 -15.18 -1.75
N PHE A 42 8.34 -14.85 -0.58
CA PHE A 42 7.82 -15.84 0.37
C PHE A 42 6.71 -16.68 -0.26
N ALA A 43 5.74 -16.04 -0.91
CA ALA A 43 4.64 -16.74 -1.58
C ALA A 43 5.14 -17.65 -2.72
N MET A 44 6.06 -17.15 -3.57
CA MET A 44 6.65 -17.94 -4.65
C MET A 44 7.44 -19.16 -4.14
N SER A 45 8.13 -19.05 -3.01
CA SER A 45 8.87 -20.16 -2.39
C SER A 45 7.95 -21.18 -1.73
N PHE A 46 6.79 -20.73 -1.22
CA PHE A 46 5.85 -21.57 -0.49
C PHE A 46 4.88 -22.34 -1.41
N LEU A 47 4.46 -21.75 -2.53
CA LEU A 47 3.57 -22.37 -3.53
C LEU A 47 3.98 -23.81 -3.95
N PRO A 48 5.23 -24.11 -4.36
CA PRO A 48 5.60 -25.44 -4.84
C PRO A 48 5.56 -26.52 -3.75
N GLN A 49 5.57 -26.13 -2.47
CA GLN A 49 5.50 -27.09 -1.35
C GLN A 49 4.14 -27.79 -1.26
N PHE A 50 3.11 -27.24 -1.91
CA PHE A 50 1.77 -27.82 -1.97
C PHE A 50 1.55 -28.76 -3.16
N VAL A 51 2.57 -28.99 -4.01
CA VAL A 51 2.45 -29.89 -5.16
C VAL A 51 2.65 -31.34 -4.71
N PRO A 52 1.65 -32.23 -4.86
CA PRO A 52 1.79 -33.63 -4.49
C PRO A 52 2.84 -34.37 -5.32
N GLN A 53 3.55 -35.32 -4.70
CA GLN A 53 4.53 -36.15 -5.39
C GLN A 53 3.84 -37.00 -6.46
N GLY A 54 4.30 -36.91 -7.71
CA GLY A 54 3.73 -37.64 -8.86
C GLY A 54 2.63 -36.90 -9.64
N ALA A 55 2.24 -35.70 -9.23
CA ALA A 55 1.27 -34.87 -9.96
C ALA A 55 1.92 -34.09 -11.14
N HIS A 56 1.11 -33.69 -12.12
CA HIS A 56 1.55 -32.78 -13.18
C HIS A 56 1.83 -31.39 -12.59
N VAL A 57 3.11 -31.07 -12.43
CA VAL A 57 3.59 -29.84 -11.78
C VAL A 57 3.00 -28.57 -12.41
N PRO A 58 3.00 -28.37 -13.74
CA PRO A 58 2.47 -27.14 -14.33
C PRO A 58 0.98 -26.96 -14.05
N LEU A 59 0.19 -28.02 -14.19
CA LEU A 59 -1.26 -28.01 -13.95
C LEU A 59 -1.58 -27.66 -12.49
N THR A 60 -0.86 -28.26 -11.55
CA THR A 60 -1.08 -28.04 -10.11
C THR A 60 -0.75 -26.59 -9.72
N LEU A 61 0.34 -26.03 -10.26
CA LEU A 61 0.71 -24.64 -10.03
C LEU A 61 -0.29 -23.67 -10.66
N THR A 62 -0.79 -23.95 -11.87
CA THR A 62 -1.85 -23.14 -12.49
C THR A 62 -3.13 -23.16 -11.67
N MET A 63 -3.56 -24.33 -11.19
CA MET A 63 -4.74 -24.44 -10.32
C MET A 63 -4.56 -23.65 -9.03
N LEU A 64 -3.40 -23.76 -8.39
CA LEU A 64 -3.09 -23.03 -7.16
C LEU A 64 -3.08 -21.51 -7.39
N ALA A 65 -2.55 -21.05 -8.53
CA ALA A 65 -2.59 -19.65 -8.93
C ALA A 65 -4.03 -19.15 -9.18
N VAL A 66 -4.89 -19.97 -9.81
CA VAL A 66 -6.31 -19.64 -10.00
C VAL A 66 -7.03 -19.51 -8.66
N VAL A 67 -6.82 -20.45 -7.74
CA VAL A 67 -7.38 -20.39 -6.38
C VAL A 67 -6.94 -19.12 -5.68
N TRP A 68 -5.65 -18.77 -5.78
CA TRP A 68 -5.13 -17.53 -5.18
C TRP A 68 -5.82 -16.29 -5.78
N VAL A 69 -5.93 -16.17 -7.10
CA VAL A 69 -6.63 -15.05 -7.75
C VAL A 69 -8.09 -14.96 -7.29
N VAL A 70 -8.79 -16.10 -7.19
CA VAL A 70 -10.18 -16.12 -6.71
C VAL A 70 -10.27 -15.61 -5.27
N VAL A 71 -9.37 -16.05 -4.39
CA VAL A 71 -9.30 -15.59 -2.99
C VAL A 71 -9.05 -14.09 -2.91
N ASP A 72 -8.09 -13.57 -3.68
CA ASP A 72 -7.79 -12.13 -3.73
C ASP A 72 -8.97 -11.32 -4.25
N VAL A 73 -9.65 -11.79 -5.30
CA VAL A 73 -10.85 -11.13 -5.83
C VAL A 73 -11.95 -11.10 -4.79
N VAL A 74 -12.23 -12.23 -4.13
CA VAL A 74 -13.24 -12.30 -3.06
C VAL A 74 -12.89 -11.35 -1.92
N TRP A 75 -11.62 -11.31 -1.52
CA TRP A 75 -11.12 -10.41 -0.49
C TRP A 75 -11.33 -8.95 -0.89
N TYR A 76 -10.89 -8.52 -2.08
CA TYR A 76 -11.04 -7.15 -2.54
C TYR A 76 -12.51 -6.75 -2.70
N VAL A 77 -13.36 -7.62 -3.25
CA VAL A 77 -14.81 -7.38 -3.32
C VAL A 77 -15.41 -7.22 -1.93
N GLY A 78 -15.01 -8.07 -0.98
CA GLY A 78 -15.42 -7.96 0.42
C GLY A 78 -15.00 -6.64 1.05
N VAL A 79 -13.75 -6.21 0.83
CA VAL A 79 -13.22 -4.93 1.30
C VAL A 79 -13.96 -3.76 0.65
N ILE A 80 -14.19 -3.79 -0.66
CA ILE A 80 -14.94 -2.75 -1.38
C ILE A 80 -16.37 -2.65 -0.84
N TRP A 81 -17.04 -3.78 -0.63
CA TRP A 81 -18.38 -3.81 -0.07
C TRP A 81 -18.42 -3.28 1.36
N LEU A 82 -17.44 -3.68 2.19
CA LEU A 82 -17.30 -3.22 3.57
C LEU A 82 -17.05 -1.71 3.62
N ILE A 83 -16.18 -1.19 2.75
CA ILE A 83 -15.90 0.25 2.63
C ILE A 83 -17.14 0.98 2.12
N GLY A 84 -17.86 0.45 1.14
CA GLY A 84 -19.11 1.02 0.63
C GLY A 84 -20.18 1.11 1.73
N ARG A 85 -20.30 0.07 2.56
CA ARG A 85 -21.21 0.05 3.72
C ARG A 85 -20.75 0.98 4.84
N ALA A 86 -19.45 1.02 5.12
CA ALA A 86 -18.83 1.97 6.03
C ALA A 86 -18.93 3.40 5.50
N GLY A 87 -19.13 3.60 4.19
CA GLY A 87 -19.37 4.89 3.54
C GLY A 87 -20.52 5.68 4.16
N ALA A 88 -21.56 5.01 4.67
CA ALA A 88 -22.64 5.67 5.39
C ALA A 88 -22.20 6.26 6.74
N VAL A 89 -21.21 5.64 7.40
CA VAL A 89 -20.61 6.11 8.66
C VAL A 89 -19.49 7.12 8.38
N LEU A 90 -18.63 6.84 7.39
CA LEU A 90 -17.52 7.70 6.95
C LEU A 90 -18.01 8.99 6.30
N GLY A 91 -19.18 8.97 5.65
CA GLY A 91 -19.84 10.14 5.09
C GLY A 91 -20.43 11.08 6.15
N ARG A 92 -20.51 10.67 7.42
CA ARG A 92 -20.92 11.56 8.50
C ARG A 92 -19.91 12.70 8.63
N PRO A 93 -20.35 13.97 8.67
CA PRO A 93 -19.45 15.12 8.73
C PRO A 93 -18.50 15.08 9.94
N ALA A 94 -18.90 14.48 11.07
CA ALA A 94 -18.04 14.29 12.23
C ALA A 94 -16.89 13.29 12.00
N VAL A 95 -17.15 12.18 11.31
CA VAL A 95 -16.15 11.14 11.02
C VAL A 95 -15.20 11.62 9.94
N ARG A 96 -15.75 12.23 8.88
CA ARG A 96 -14.95 12.87 7.84
C ARG A 96 -14.05 13.97 8.42
N ARG A 97 -14.58 14.83 9.29
CA ARG A 97 -13.79 15.87 9.98
C ARG A 97 -12.72 15.29 10.89
N ARG A 98 -12.98 14.17 11.59
CA ARG A 98 -11.97 13.45 12.39
C ARG A 98 -10.85 12.87 11.50
N LEU A 99 -11.20 12.28 10.36
CA LEU A 99 -10.21 11.78 9.39
C LEU A 99 -9.38 12.92 8.81
N GLU A 100 -10.02 14.00 8.38
CA GLU A 100 -9.34 15.20 7.87
C GLU A 100 -8.46 15.84 8.95
N GLN A 101 -8.90 15.87 10.20
CA GLN A 101 -8.10 16.35 11.34
C GLN A 101 -6.89 15.45 11.57
N VAL A 102 -7.04 14.12 11.59
CA VAL A 102 -5.91 13.20 11.76
C VAL A 102 -4.89 13.38 10.64
N SER A 103 -5.34 13.39 9.38
CA SER A 103 -4.44 13.64 8.24
C SER A 103 -3.78 15.02 8.31
N GLY A 104 -4.55 16.06 8.66
CA GLY A 104 -4.03 17.42 8.85
C GLY A 104 -3.02 17.52 9.98
N THR A 105 -3.27 16.88 11.12
CA THR A 105 -2.35 16.84 12.26
C THR A 105 -1.07 16.10 11.90
N VAL A 106 -1.16 14.97 11.21
CA VAL A 106 0.04 14.25 10.74
C VAL A 106 0.85 15.12 9.79
N LEU A 107 0.20 15.80 8.83
CA LEU A 107 0.88 16.70 7.90
C LEU A 107 1.52 17.91 8.59
N VAL A 108 0.85 18.51 9.57
CA VAL A 108 1.40 19.63 10.36
C VAL A 108 2.57 19.15 11.21
N ALA A 109 2.45 18.01 11.88
CA ALA A 109 3.52 17.44 12.69
C ALA A 109 4.76 17.13 11.84
N LEU A 110 4.57 16.55 10.65
CA LEU A 110 5.64 16.32 9.70
C LEU A 110 6.23 17.64 9.19
N GLY A 111 5.41 18.64 8.86
CA GLY A 111 5.87 19.96 8.42
C GLY A 111 6.69 20.69 9.47
N VAL A 112 6.28 20.65 10.74
CA VAL A 112 7.04 21.20 11.86
C VAL A 112 8.37 20.48 12.04
N ARG A 113 8.36 19.14 12.05
CA ARG A 113 9.60 18.35 12.11
C ARG A 113 10.56 18.74 11.00
N VAL A 114 10.06 18.93 9.78
CA VAL A 114 10.88 19.31 8.63
C VAL A 114 11.43 20.73 8.75
N ALA A 115 10.64 21.67 9.24
CA ALA A 115 11.11 23.03 9.48
C ALA A 115 12.25 23.09 10.50
N LEU A 116 12.24 22.18 11.49
CA LEU A 116 13.31 22.03 12.48
C LEU A 116 14.57 21.39 11.89
N GLU A 117 14.43 20.44 10.95
CA GLU A 117 15.56 19.83 10.23
C GLU A 117 16.15 20.75 9.13
N ALA A 118 15.42 21.78 8.71
CA ALA A 118 15.83 22.73 7.68
C ALA A 118 16.62 23.95 8.22
N ARG A 119 16.86 24.01 9.53
CA ARG A 119 17.60 25.08 10.23
C ARG A 119 18.99 24.60 10.62
#